data_AF-A0A285CKK9-F1
#
_entry.id   AF-A0A285CKK9-F1
#
_cell.length_a   1.000
_cell.length_b   1.000
_cell.length_c   1.000
_cell.angle_alpha   90.00
_cell.angle_beta   90.00
_cell.angle_gamma   90.00
#
_symmetry.space_group_name_H-M   'P 1'
#
loop_
_entity.id
_entity.type
_entity.pdbx_description
1 polymer ?
#
loop_
_entity_poly.entity_id
_entity_poly.type
_entity_poly.pdbx_seq_one_letter_code
_entity_poly.pdbx_strand_id
1 'polypeptide(L)'
;MAHSLVKIQIQHANSFLEESVARIEQFLNTTTLQSLQGEKDGDLMFYKGIASNLRRLCVFCEESLDTCQLLLNKEDFSKQAAEKTLYRIYHQCIEEFFSPKSDLWYEDSRSAYTGKNSIKFRKSVPLSVEHLMSDLEQPFQKMREELEYYETDYATKITQNK
;
A
#
# COMPACT_ATOMS: atom_id res chain seq x y z
N MET A 1 1.85 -12.93 -25.47
CA MET A 1 0.67 -12.18 -24.98
C MET A 1 0.57 -12.19 -23.45
N ALA A 2 0.52 -13.34 -22.76
CA ALA A 2 0.47 -13.34 -21.29
C ALA A 2 1.76 -12.81 -20.63
N HIS A 3 2.95 -13.14 -21.15
CA HIS A 3 4.23 -12.63 -20.65
C HIS A 3 4.34 -11.10 -20.72
N SER A 4 3.81 -10.49 -21.77
CA SER A 4 3.82 -9.04 -21.96
C SER A 4 2.84 -8.34 -21.00
N LEU A 5 1.70 -8.97 -20.70
CA LEU A 5 0.71 -8.41 -19.76
C LEU A 5 1.25 -8.34 -18.33
N VAL A 6 1.87 -9.44 -17.85
CA VAL A 6 2.46 -9.47 -16.49
C VAL A 6 3.60 -8.45 -16.36
N LYS A 7 4.40 -8.25 -17.42
CA LYS A 7 5.45 -7.23 -17.42
C LYS A 7 4.87 -5.81 -17.32
N ILE A 8 3.79 -5.51 -18.06
CA ILE A 8 3.07 -4.23 -17.93
C ILE A 8 2.56 -4.04 -16.51
N GLN A 9 2.01 -5.09 -15.89
CA GLN A 9 1.53 -5.00 -14.51
C GLN A 9 2.65 -4.69 -13.51
N ILE A 10 3.84 -5.29 -13.68
CA ILE A 10 5.02 -4.94 -12.87
C ILE A 10 5.42 -3.48 -13.09
N GLN A 11 5.33 -2.95 -14.31
CA GLN A 11 5.62 -1.54 -14.58
C GLN A 11 4.62 -0.60 -13.87
N HIS A 12 3.32 -0.93 -13.93
CA HIS A 12 2.31 -0.16 -13.21
C HIS A 12 2.52 -0.21 -11.70
N ALA A 13 2.79 -1.40 -11.16
CA ALA A 13 3.09 -1.57 -9.75
C ALA A 13 4.36 -0.80 -9.34
N ASN A 14 5.40 -0.80 -10.18
CA ASN A 14 6.64 -0.03 -9.96
C ASN A 14 6.34 1.47 -9.82
N SER A 15 5.62 2.07 -10.78
CA SER A 15 5.27 3.50 -10.72
C SER A 15 4.38 3.84 -9.51
N PHE A 16 3.40 2.99 -9.22
CA PHE A 16 2.55 3.14 -8.03
C PHE A 16 3.37 3.11 -6.74
N LEU A 17 4.30 2.17 -6.61
CA LEU A 17 5.14 2.03 -5.42
C LEU A 17 6.10 3.21 -5.28
N GLU A 18 6.69 3.68 -6.38
CA GLU A 18 7.58 4.85 -6.39
C GLU A 18 6.86 6.10 -5.88
N GLU A 19 5.65 6.38 -6.39
CA GLU A 19 4.83 7.50 -5.92
C GLU A 19 4.39 7.34 -4.46
N SER A 20 4.03 6.12 -4.05
CA SER A 20 3.59 5.84 -2.68
C SER A 20 4.71 6.02 -1.67
N VAL A 21 5.90 5.47 -1.95
CA VAL A 21 7.10 5.63 -1.13
C VAL A 21 7.43 7.11 -1.01
N ALA A 22 7.53 7.84 -2.12
CA ALA A 22 7.88 9.26 -2.10
C ALA A 22 6.93 10.08 -1.20
N ARG A 23 5.62 9.82 -1.27
CA ARG A 23 4.62 10.51 -0.43
C ARG A 23 4.74 10.17 1.05
N ILE A 24 4.86 8.87 1.36
CA ILE A 24 4.97 8.41 2.76
C ILE A 24 6.28 8.90 3.38
N GLU A 25 7.40 8.79 2.67
CA GLU A 25 8.71 9.29 3.10
C GLU A 25 8.68 10.80 3.31
N GLN A 26 8.13 11.57 2.39
CA GLN A 26 8.03 13.02 2.53
C GLN A 26 7.29 13.39 3.82
N PHE A 27 6.15 12.74 4.10
CA PHE A 27 5.43 12.95 5.34
C PHE A 27 6.26 12.57 6.57
N LEU A 28 6.86 11.37 6.58
CA LEU A 28 7.63 10.86 7.71
C LEU A 28 8.89 11.67 8.01
N ASN A 29 9.54 12.23 6.98
CA ASN A 29 10.76 13.03 7.11
C ASN A 29 10.50 14.47 7.58
N THR A 30 9.26 14.96 7.44
CA THR A 30 8.88 16.33 7.80
C THR A 30 7.97 16.41 9.03
N THR A 31 7.52 15.26 9.55
CA THR A 31 6.56 15.18 10.66
C THR A 31 7.20 14.69 11.95
N THR A 32 6.88 15.34 13.06
CA THR A 32 7.26 14.92 14.41
C THR A 32 6.01 14.66 15.26
N LEU A 33 6.15 13.91 16.37
CA LEU A 33 5.02 13.74 17.30
C LEU A 33 4.55 15.08 17.89
N GLN A 34 5.48 16.00 18.13
CA GLN A 34 5.18 17.34 18.64
C GLN A 34 4.40 18.17 17.62
N SER A 35 4.74 18.10 16.32
CA SER A 35 3.98 18.81 15.29
C SER A 35 2.56 18.26 15.15
N LEU A 36 2.38 16.93 15.24
CA LEU A 36 1.05 16.30 15.23
C LEU A 36 0.19 16.75 16.42
N GLN A 37 0.76 16.78 17.63
CA GLN A 37 0.05 17.29 18.82
C GLN A 37 -0.24 18.78 18.72
N GLY A 38 0.66 19.56 18.12
CA GLY A 38 0.46 21.00 17.90
C GLY A 38 -0.66 21.30 16.89
N GLU A 39 -0.86 20.42 15.91
CA GLU A 39 -1.95 20.53 14.94
C GLU A 39 -3.29 20.10 15.54
N LYS A 40 -3.30 19.03 16.34
CA LYS A 40 -4.50 18.55 17.03
C LYS A 40 -4.15 17.85 18.33
N ASP A 41 -4.71 18.36 19.43
CA ASP A 41 -4.61 17.68 20.72
C ASP A 41 -5.22 16.28 20.65
N GLY A 42 -4.53 15.31 21.25
CA GLY A 42 -4.87 13.92 21.10
C GLY A 42 -3.91 12.97 21.82
N ASP A 43 -4.25 11.70 21.75
CA ASP A 43 -3.49 10.63 22.40
C ASP A 43 -2.13 10.43 21.71
N LEU A 44 -1.05 10.80 22.40
CA LEU A 44 0.32 10.66 21.91
C LEU A 44 0.67 9.20 21.54
N MET A 45 0.14 8.22 22.27
CA MET A 45 0.37 6.80 21.95
C MET A 45 -0.34 6.40 20.66
N PHE A 46 -1.51 6.97 20.39
CA PHE A 46 -2.24 6.78 19.15
C PHE A 46 -1.46 7.37 17.95
N TYR A 47 -0.97 8.60 18.07
CA TYR A 47 -0.15 9.23 17.01
C TYR A 47 1.18 8.49 16.78
N LYS A 48 1.82 8.01 17.84
CA LYS A 48 2.99 7.14 17.73
C LYS A 48 2.66 5.84 16.98
N GLY A 49 1.49 5.26 17.26
CA GLY A 49 0.99 4.08 16.54
C GLY A 49 0.82 4.34 15.05
N ILE A 50 0.21 5.47 14.67
CA ILE A 50 0.02 5.85 13.26
C ILE A 50 1.36 5.98 12.56
N ALA A 51 2.29 6.77 13.12
CA ALA A 51 3.61 6.95 12.54
C ALA A 51 4.41 5.63 12.46
N SER A 52 4.19 4.70 13.39
CA SER A 52 4.80 3.37 13.33
C SER A 52 4.23 2.52 12.19
N ASN A 53 2.92 2.57 11.95
CA ASN A 53 2.29 1.80 10.88
C ASN A 53 2.61 2.38 9.49
N LEU A 54 2.64 3.71 9.36
CA LEU A 54 3.09 4.36 8.12
C LEU A 54 4.53 3.99 7.77
N ARG A 55 5.45 3.93 8.76
CA ARG A 55 6.82 3.44 8.54
C ARG A 55 6.85 2.00 8.05
N ARG A 56 6.05 1.12 8.66
CA ARG A 56 5.96 -0.28 8.23
C ARG A 56 5.46 -0.38 6.79
N LEU A 57 4.40 0.35 6.46
CA LEU A 57 3.84 0.38 5.11
C LEU A 57 4.88 0.90 4.10
N CYS A 58 5.62 1.95 4.45
CA CYS A 58 6.72 2.49 3.64
C CYS A 58 7.75 1.41 3.31
N VAL A 59 8.24 0.69 4.33
CA VAL A 59 9.20 -0.41 4.16
C VAL A 59 8.65 -1.50 3.23
N PHE A 60 7.38 -1.90 3.38
CA PHE A 60 6.79 -2.89 2.48
C PHE A 60 6.71 -2.39 1.04
N CYS A 61 6.40 -1.12 0.83
CA CYS A 61 6.39 -0.51 -0.50
C CYS A 61 7.81 -0.41 -1.09
N GLU A 62 8.82 -0.03 -0.31
CA GLU A 62 10.23 0.04 -0.71
C GLU A 62 10.77 -1.34 -1.12
N GLU A 63 10.61 -2.37 -0.28
CA GLU A 63 11.06 -3.73 -0.60
C GLU A 63 10.40 -4.27 -1.89
N SER A 64 9.12 -3.92 -2.08
CA SER A 64 8.39 -4.29 -3.28
C SER A 64 8.85 -3.51 -4.51
N LEU A 65 9.17 -2.23 -4.35
CA LEU A 65 9.69 -1.36 -5.40
C LEU A 65 11.02 -1.89 -5.92
N ASP A 66 11.95 -2.16 -5.01
CA ASP A 66 13.26 -2.75 -5.32
C ASP A 66 13.08 -4.07 -6.08
N THR A 67 12.15 -4.92 -5.64
CA THR A 67 11.87 -6.20 -6.30
C THR A 67 11.33 -5.99 -7.72
N CYS A 68 10.43 -5.04 -7.93
CA CYS A 68 9.92 -4.68 -9.26
C CYS A 68 11.05 -4.17 -10.17
N GLN A 69 11.90 -3.26 -9.69
CA GLN A 69 13.02 -2.73 -10.45
C GLN A 69 14.02 -3.82 -10.83
N LEU A 70 14.36 -4.71 -9.88
CA LEU A 70 15.22 -5.87 -10.15
C LEU A 70 14.64 -6.80 -11.23
N LEU A 71 13.32 -7.01 -11.25
CA LEU A 71 12.67 -7.82 -12.28
C LEU A 71 12.65 -7.14 -13.66
N LEU A 72 12.43 -5.82 -13.69
CA LEU A 72 12.38 -5.05 -14.94
C LEU A 72 13.75 -4.89 -15.59
N ASN A 73 14.81 -4.85 -14.79
CA ASN A 73 16.20 -4.70 -15.25
C ASN A 73 16.88 -6.02 -15.63
N LYS A 74 16.24 -7.17 -15.42
CA LYS A 74 16.76 -8.47 -15.86
C LYS A 74 16.65 -8.62 -17.38
N GLU A 75 17.68 -9.19 -17.98
CA GLU A 75 17.71 -9.56 -19.41
C GLU A 75 16.57 -10.56 -19.72
N ASP A 76 16.44 -11.60 -18.89
CA ASP A 76 15.35 -12.57 -18.96
C ASP A 76 14.25 -12.28 -17.93
N PHE A 77 13.09 -11.83 -18.41
CA PHE A 77 11.93 -11.57 -17.55
C PHE A 77 11.27 -12.88 -17.10
N SER A 78 11.36 -13.21 -15.81
CA SER A 78 10.69 -14.37 -15.21
C SER A 78 9.24 -14.06 -14.87
N LYS A 79 8.31 -14.59 -15.67
CA LYS A 79 6.86 -14.47 -15.41
C LYS A 79 6.46 -15.02 -14.05
N GLN A 80 7.00 -16.16 -13.64
CA GLN A 80 6.67 -16.77 -12.35
C GLN A 80 7.11 -15.89 -11.16
N ALA A 81 8.31 -15.30 -11.25
CA ALA A 81 8.78 -14.38 -10.23
C ALA A 81 7.92 -13.11 -10.19
N ALA A 82 7.52 -12.59 -11.35
CA ALA A 82 6.64 -11.43 -11.45
C ALA A 82 5.25 -11.69 -10.84
N GLU A 83 4.59 -12.80 -11.19
CA GLU A 83 3.29 -13.17 -10.59
C GLU A 83 3.39 -13.28 -9.06
N LYS A 84 4.48 -13.88 -8.55
CA LYS A 84 4.75 -13.94 -7.11
C LYS A 84 4.95 -12.56 -6.48
N THR A 85 5.67 -11.66 -7.15
CA THR A 85 5.88 -10.29 -6.67
C THR A 85 4.56 -9.52 -6.61
N LEU A 86 3.72 -9.61 -7.64
CA LEU A 86 2.39 -8.98 -7.66
C LEU A 86 1.49 -9.49 -6.54
N TYR A 87 1.48 -10.81 -6.31
CA TYR A 87 0.78 -11.43 -5.18
C TYR A 87 1.28 -10.88 -3.83
N ARG A 88 2.60 -10.73 -3.66
CA ARG A 88 3.18 -10.15 -2.43
C ARG A 88 2.81 -8.68 -2.26
N ILE A 89 2.81 -7.88 -3.31
CA ILE A 89 2.40 -6.47 -3.26
C ILE A 89 0.96 -6.35 -2.76
N TYR A 90 0.06 -7.19 -3.28
CA TYR A 90 -1.32 -7.24 -2.81
C TYR A 90 -1.40 -7.46 -1.28
N HIS A 91 -0.76 -8.50 -0.77
CA HIS A 91 -0.88 -8.84 0.65
C HIS A 91 -0.04 -7.97 1.61
N GLN A 92 1.13 -7.48 1.16
CA GLN A 92 2.04 -6.75 2.04
C GLN A 92 1.83 -5.23 1.99
N CYS A 93 1.44 -4.68 0.85
CA CYS A 93 1.21 -3.25 0.70
C CYS A 93 -0.28 -2.93 0.73
N ILE A 94 -1.06 -3.55 -0.17
CA ILE A 94 -2.47 -3.18 -0.37
C ILE A 94 -3.30 -3.59 0.86
N GLU A 95 -3.24 -4.85 1.29
CA GLU A 95 -3.99 -5.29 2.46
C GLU A 95 -3.54 -4.59 3.74
N GLU A 96 -2.24 -4.33 3.93
CA GLU A 96 -1.77 -3.60 5.12
C GLU A 96 -2.30 -2.16 5.16
N PHE A 97 -2.51 -1.51 4.00
CA PHE A 97 -3.10 -0.17 3.95
C PHE A 97 -4.58 -0.17 4.33
N PHE A 98 -5.37 -1.11 3.84
CA PHE A 98 -6.83 -1.12 4.07
C PHE A 98 -7.27 -1.90 5.32
N SER A 99 -6.51 -2.92 5.69
CA SER A 99 -6.73 -3.79 6.84
C SER A 99 -5.43 -3.97 7.63
N PRO A 100 -4.88 -2.87 8.18
CA PRO A 100 -3.65 -2.95 8.96
C PRO A 100 -3.81 -3.89 10.14
N LYS A 101 -2.73 -4.57 10.52
CA LYS A 101 -2.73 -5.39 11.75
C LYS A 101 -2.95 -4.56 13.02
N SER A 102 -2.65 -3.26 12.96
CA SER A 102 -2.95 -2.33 14.04
C SER A 102 -4.40 -1.87 13.95
N ASP A 103 -5.12 -1.89 15.07
CA ASP A 103 -6.50 -1.38 15.14
C ASP A 103 -6.52 0.15 15.28
N LEU A 104 -5.83 0.88 14.38
CA LEU A 104 -5.73 2.35 14.41
C LEU A 104 -6.62 3.01 13.36
N TRP A 105 -6.72 2.40 12.18
CA TRP A 105 -7.69 2.75 11.15
C TRP A 105 -8.22 1.46 10.50
N TYR A 106 -9.33 1.60 9.79
CA TYR A 106 -9.99 0.49 9.11
C TYR A 106 -10.69 0.99 7.85
N GLU A 107 -10.90 0.09 6.90
CA GLU A 107 -11.72 0.34 5.72
C GLU A 107 -13.22 0.23 6.06
N ASP A 108 -13.97 1.30 5.79
CA ASP A 108 -15.43 1.26 5.66
C ASP A 108 -15.81 0.97 4.21
N SER A 109 -15.99 -0.31 3.89
CA SER A 109 -16.29 -0.80 2.53
C SER A 109 -17.56 -0.19 1.92
N ARG A 110 -18.47 0.38 2.74
CA ARG A 110 -19.69 1.04 2.24
C ARG A 110 -19.41 2.43 1.66
N SER A 111 -18.29 3.05 2.01
CA SER A 111 -17.93 4.39 1.53
C SER A 111 -17.60 4.40 0.04
N ALA A 112 -17.15 3.26 -0.54
CA ALA A 112 -16.88 3.09 -1.97
C ALA A 112 -18.09 3.42 -2.87
N TYR A 113 -19.32 3.16 -2.39
CA TYR A 113 -20.55 3.46 -3.14
C TYR A 113 -20.94 4.94 -3.13
N THR A 114 -20.26 5.77 -2.33
CA THR A 114 -20.60 7.19 -2.14
C THR A 114 -19.53 8.15 -2.64
N GLY A 115 -18.44 7.63 -3.25
CA GLY A 115 -17.31 8.45 -3.68
C GLY A 115 -16.55 9.12 -2.53
N LYS A 116 -16.69 8.60 -1.31
CA LYS A 116 -15.99 9.08 -0.11
C LYS A 116 -14.82 8.15 0.20
N ASN A 117 -13.78 8.71 0.81
CA ASN A 117 -12.68 7.95 1.38
C ASN A 117 -13.21 6.89 2.36
N SER A 118 -12.80 5.66 2.12
CA SER A 118 -13.13 4.44 2.85
C SER A 118 -12.30 4.31 4.13
N ILE A 119 -11.10 4.88 4.20
CA ILE A 119 -10.29 4.80 5.42
C ILE A 119 -10.92 5.64 6.54
N LYS A 120 -11.17 4.98 7.69
CA LYS A 120 -11.67 5.60 8.92
C LYS A 120 -10.70 5.37 10.07
N PHE A 121 -10.37 6.44 10.79
CA PHE A 121 -9.56 6.33 12.01
C PHE A 121 -10.41 5.98 13.23
N ARG A 122 -9.86 5.20 14.16
CA ARG A 122 -10.53 4.86 15.43
C ARG A 122 -10.64 6.04 16.39
N LYS A 123 -9.72 7.00 16.28
CA LYS A 123 -9.74 8.28 17.01
C LYS A 123 -9.52 9.41 16.02
N SER A 124 -9.86 10.63 16.42
CA SER A 124 -9.57 11.80 15.58
C SER A 124 -8.07 11.99 15.40
N VAL A 125 -7.67 12.39 14.20
CA VAL A 125 -6.27 12.61 13.82
C VAL A 125 -6.04 14.04 13.32
N PRO A 126 -4.78 14.50 13.26
CA PRO A 126 -4.43 15.76 12.60
C PRO A 126 -4.79 15.73 11.11
N LEU A 127 -5.11 16.89 10.54
CA LEU A 127 -5.49 17.06 9.14
C LEU A 127 -4.37 16.62 8.18
N SER A 128 -3.11 16.81 8.55
CA SER A 128 -1.94 16.32 7.79
C SER A 128 -1.97 14.80 7.60
N VAL A 129 -2.43 14.05 8.60
CA VAL A 129 -2.61 12.58 8.52
C VAL A 129 -3.80 12.23 7.65
N GLU A 130 -4.92 12.96 7.77
CA GLU A 130 -6.11 12.74 6.94
C GLU A 130 -5.79 12.96 5.45
N HIS A 131 -5.08 14.05 5.13
CA HIS A 131 -4.64 14.35 3.77
C HIS A 131 -3.72 13.27 3.20
N LEU A 132 -2.71 12.83 3.95
CA LEU A 132 -1.83 11.76 3.49
C LEU A 132 -2.62 10.49 3.15
N MET A 133 -3.47 10.02 4.07
CA MET A 133 -4.24 8.78 3.83
C MET A 133 -5.22 8.94 2.66
N SER A 134 -5.86 10.12 2.53
CA SER A 134 -6.72 10.44 1.39
C SER A 134 -5.96 10.39 0.06
N ASP A 135 -4.76 10.98 0.01
CA ASP A 135 -3.94 11.04 -1.20
C ASP A 135 -3.42 9.66 -1.63
N LEU A 136 -3.19 8.76 -0.67
CA LEU A 136 -2.78 7.38 -0.92
C LEU A 136 -3.95 6.50 -1.33
N GLU A 137 -5.16 6.76 -0.84
CA GLU A 137 -6.28 5.82 -0.96
C GLU A 137 -6.65 5.50 -2.41
N GLN A 138 -6.77 6.50 -3.28
CA GLN A 138 -7.16 6.27 -4.68
C GLN A 138 -6.12 5.44 -5.46
N PRO A 139 -4.81 5.77 -5.44
CA PRO A 139 -3.79 4.92 -6.03
C PRO A 139 -3.79 3.48 -5.49
N PHE A 140 -3.94 3.31 -4.17
CA PHE A 140 -3.99 1.99 -3.53
C PHE A 140 -5.23 1.20 -3.97
N GLN A 141 -6.39 1.85 -4.06
CA GLN A 141 -7.62 1.21 -4.51
C GLN A 141 -7.51 0.77 -5.98
N LYS A 142 -6.96 1.63 -6.85
CA LYS A 142 -6.71 1.28 -8.25
C LYS A 142 -5.77 0.08 -8.36
N MET A 143 -4.67 0.06 -7.60
CA MET A 143 -3.74 -1.06 -7.61
C MET A 143 -4.40 -2.34 -7.07
N ARG A 144 -5.23 -2.25 -6.03
CA ARG A 144 -6.00 -3.39 -5.52
C ARG A 144 -6.83 -4.05 -6.63
N GLU A 145 -7.57 -3.25 -7.39
CA GLU A 145 -8.42 -3.72 -8.50
C GLU A 145 -7.59 -4.36 -9.61
N GLU A 146 -6.46 -3.76 -9.99
CA GLU A 146 -5.57 -4.33 -11.00
C GLU A 146 -4.91 -5.66 -10.55
N LEU A 147 -4.68 -5.83 -9.25
CA LEU A 147 -4.01 -7.00 -8.69
C LEU A 147 -4.96 -8.13 -8.25
N GLU A 148 -6.27 -7.89 -8.20
CA GLU A 148 -7.28 -8.88 -7.77
C GLU A 148 -7.20 -10.19 -8.59
N TYR A 149 -6.96 -10.10 -9.90
CA TYR A 149 -6.74 -11.29 -10.74
C TYR A 149 -5.57 -12.15 -10.26
N TYR A 150 -4.46 -11.53 -9.85
CA TYR A 150 -3.26 -12.24 -9.41
C TYR A 150 -3.43 -12.85 -8.02
N GLU A 151 -4.25 -12.26 -7.17
CA GLU A 151 -4.63 -12.86 -5.89
C GLU A 151 -5.29 -14.22 -6.13
N THR A 152 -6.35 -14.25 -6.95
CA THR A 152 -7.18 -15.44 -7.12
C THR A 152 -6.49 -16.52 -7.97
N ASP A 153 -5.82 -16.14 -9.06
CA ASP A 153 -5.12 -17.07 -9.95
C ASP A 153 -3.86 -17.67 -9.31
N TYR A 154 -3.05 -16.86 -8.63
CA TYR A 154 -1.83 -17.34 -7.98
C TYR A 154 -2.14 -18.23 -6.78
N ALA A 155 -3.14 -17.89 -5.96
CA ALA A 155 -3.59 -18.74 -4.86
C ALA A 155 -4.06 -20.12 -5.34
N THR A 156 -4.77 -20.17 -6.47
CA THR A 156 -5.20 -21.42 -7.11
C THR A 156 -4.01 -22.26 -7.58
N LYS A 157 -3.03 -21.63 -8.25
CA LYS A 157 -1.78 -22.30 -8.69
C LYS A 157 -0.96 -22.86 -7.53
N ILE A 158 -0.89 -22.17 -6.39
CA ILE A 158 -0.21 -22.71 -5.20
C ILE A 158 -0.95 -23.94 -4.66
N THR A 159 -2.28 -23.88 -4.60
CA THR A 159 -3.08 -24.95 -4.00
C THR A 159 -3.05 -26.24 -4.83
N GLN A 160 -3.00 -26.13 -6.17
CA GLN A 160 -2.90 -27.28 -7.07
C GLN A 160 -1.50 -27.91 -7.15
N ASN A 161 -0.46 -27.16 -6.80
CA ASN A 161 0.93 -27.63 -6.81
C ASN A 161 1.43 -28.13 -5.44
N LYS A 162 0.54 -28.24 -4.45
CA LYS A 162 0.79 -28.87 -3.14
C LYS A 162 0.26 -30.30 -3.14
#